data_AF-A0A2A4N3J8-F1
#
_entry.id   AF-A0A2A4N3J8-F1
#
_cell.length_a   1.000
_cell.length_b   1.000
_cell.length_c   1.000
_cell.angle_alpha   90.00
_cell.angle_beta   90.00
_cell.angle_gamma   90.00
#
_symmetry.space_group_name_H-M   'P 1'
#
loop_
_entity.id
_entity.type
_entity.pdbx_description
1 polymer ?
#
loop_
_entity_poly.entity_id
_entity_poly.type
_entity_poly.pdbx_seq_one_letter_code
_entity_poly.pdbx_strand_id
1 'polypeptide(L)' 'MKRLGIIGLLIVALGGLSACVPGRAKQTTTVNSTTTGQQLTDLKAALDAGAMTPAEYEKKRKEILKNKG' A
#
# COMPACT_ATOMS: atom_id res chain seq x y z
N MET A 1 1.60 2.71 -55.49
CA MET A 1 2.48 2.30 -54.37
C MET A 1 2.65 3.38 -53.28
N LYS A 2 1.70 4.33 -53.10
CA LYS A 2 1.80 5.38 -52.06
C LYS A 2 0.89 5.15 -50.83
N ARG A 3 0.02 4.14 -50.86
CA ARG A 3 -0.94 3.84 -49.79
C ARG A 3 -0.43 2.81 -48.76
N LEU A 4 0.67 2.13 -49.06
CA LEU A 4 1.30 1.16 -48.15
C LEU A 4 2.09 1.84 -47.02
N GLY A 5 2.56 3.08 -47.21
CA GLY A 5 3.28 3.84 -46.18
C GLY A 5 2.39 4.32 -45.03
N ILE A 6 1.08 4.51 -45.28
CA ILE A 6 0.13 5.02 -44.27
C ILE A 6 -0.28 3.91 -43.28
N ILE A 7 -0.31 2.65 -43.73
CA ILE A 7 -0.70 1.51 -42.89
C ILE A 7 0.42 1.17 -41.88
N GLY A 8 1.69 1.33 -42.25
CA GLY A 8 2.82 1.09 -41.35
C GLY A 8 2.92 2.11 -40.20
N LEU A 9 2.52 3.36 -40.44
CA LEU A 9 2.56 4.42 -39.42
C LEU A 9 1.54 4.20 -38.29
N LEU A 10 0.40 3.57 -38.58
CA LEU A 10 -0.62 3.26 -37.58
C LEU A 10 -0.19 2.18 -36.59
N ILE A 11 0.67 1.24 -37.00
CA ILE A 11 1.10 0.12 -36.13
C ILE A 11 2.11 0.59 -35.07
N VAL A 12 2.92 1.61 -35.37
CA VAL A 12 3.86 2.22 -34.41
C VAL A 12 3.13 2.99 -33.30
N ALA A 13 1.94 3.53 -33.58
CA ALA A 13 1.14 4.26 -32.57
C ALA A 13 0.54 3.34 -31.48
N LEU A 14 0.36 2.04 -31.75
CA LEU A 14 -0.10 1.07 -30.74
C LEU A 14 1.02 0.46 -29.89
N GLY A 15 2.29 0.60 -30.30
CA GLY A 15 3.46 0.05 -29.57
C GLY A 15 4.03 0.96 -28.47
N GLY A 16 3.55 2.20 -28.36
CA GLY A 16 4.08 3.20 -27.43
C GLY A 16 3.66 3.03 -25.96
N LEU A 17 2.73 2.12 -25.65
CA LEU A 17 2.20 1.95 -24.29
C LEU A 17 2.84 0.80 -23.51
N SER A 18 4.02 0.31 -23.92
CA SER A 18 4.81 -0.67 -23.16
C SER A 18 6.05 -0.07 -22.49
N ALA A 19 6.12 1.26 -22.35
CA ALA A 19 7.12 1.95 -21.55
C ALA A 19 6.57 2.39 -20.17
N CYS A 20 5.76 1.55 -19.53
CA CYS A 20 5.67 1.54 -18.08
C CYS A 20 6.53 0.35 -17.61
N VAL A 21 7.84 0.57 -17.51
CA VAL A 21 8.67 -0.26 -16.66
C VAL A 21 8.68 0.45 -15.31
N PRO A 22 7.75 0.15 -14.37
CA PRO A 22 8.01 0.47 -12.98
C PRO A 22 9.16 -0.45 -12.61
N GLY A 23 10.39 0.06 -12.73
CA GLY A 23 11.56 -0.55 -12.14
C GLY A 23 11.20 -0.83 -10.69
N ARG A 24 11.01 -2.11 -10.37
CA ARG A 24 10.86 -2.57 -9.00
C ARG A 24 12.22 -2.40 -8.32
N ALA A 25 12.58 -1.15 -8.01
CA ALA A 25 13.27 -0.93 -6.77
C ALA A 25 12.35 -1.51 -5.71
N LYS A 26 12.74 -2.63 -5.09
CA LYS A 26 12.18 -3.05 -3.81
C LYS A 26 12.54 -1.95 -2.81
N GLN A 27 11.84 -0.82 -2.89
CA GLN A 27 11.77 0.08 -1.77
C GLN A 27 10.87 -0.66 -0.78
N THR A 28 11.51 -1.42 0.11
CA THR A 28 10.90 -1.74 1.40
C THR A 28 10.78 -0.40 2.12
N THR A 29 9.81 0.41 1.69
CA THR A 29 9.31 1.50 2.50
C THR A 29 8.53 0.79 3.59
N THR A 30 9.22 0.43 4.67
CA THR A 30 8.56 0.17 5.94
C THR A 30 7.94 1.50 6.32
N VAL A 31 6.72 1.75 5.83
CA VAL A 31 5.89 2.89 6.21
C VAL A 31 5.44 2.61 7.64
N ASN A 32 6.35 2.76 8.60
CA ASN A 32 6.01 2.79 10.02
C ASN A 32 5.43 4.17 10.33
N SER A 33 4.41 4.59 9.55
CA SER A 33 3.84 5.94 9.61
C SER A 33 2.81 6.10 10.73
N THR A 34 2.41 5.01 11.38
CA THR A 34 1.55 5.06 12.56
C THR A 34 2.44 5.11 13.79
N THR A 35 2.39 6.21 14.51
CA THR A 35 3.02 6.29 15.83
C THR A 35 2.33 5.30 16.78
N THR A 36 3.05 4.79 17.78
CA THR A 36 2.47 3.93 18.83
C THR A 36 1.23 4.56 19.47
N GLY A 37 1.20 5.90 19.60
CA GLY A 37 0.03 6.61 20.11
C GLY A 37 -1.20 6.48 19.21
N GLN A 38 -1.03 6.56 17.89
CA GLN A 38 -2.13 6.33 16.93
C GLN A 38 -2.62 4.89 16.99
N GLN A 39 -1.71 3.91 17.02
CA GLN A 39 -2.10 2.50 17.14
C GLN A 39 -2.89 2.20 18.41
N LEU A 40 -2.50 2.80 19.55
CA LEU A 40 -3.23 2.66 20.82
C LEU A 40 -4.59 3.36 20.82
N THR A 41 -4.69 4.49 20.12
CA THR A 41 -5.94 5.25 19.98
C THR A 41 -6.94 4.48 19.12
N ASP A 42 -6.49 3.95 17.98
CA ASP A 42 -7.31 3.12 17.09
C ASP A 42 -7.77 1.84 17.79
N LEU A 43 -6.87 1.21 18.56
CA LEU A 43 -7.20 0.04 19.36
C LEU A 43 -8.30 0.34 20.39
N LYS A 44 -8.25 1.52 21.04
CA LYS A 44 -9.29 1.94 21.98
C LYS A 44 -10.61 2.26 21.26
N ALA A 45 -10.56 2.88 20.10
CA ALA A 45 -11.75 3.19 19.31
C ALA A 45 -12.47 1.90 18.87
N ALA A 46 -11.72 0.86 18.49
CA ALA A 46 -12.29 -0.43 18.12
C ALA A 46 -12.93 -1.17 19.32
N LEU A 47 -12.37 -1.04 20.52
CA LEU A 47 -13.02 -1.54 21.75
C LEU A 47 -14.33 -0.80 22.04
N ASP A 48 -14.30 0.54 21.92
CA ASP A 48 -15.47 1.40 22.17
C ASP A 48 -16.60 1.13 21.15
N ALA A 49 -16.23 0.88 19.90
CA ALA A 49 -17.14 0.46 18.84
C ALA A 49 -17.66 -0.98 18.98
N GLY A 50 -17.22 -1.73 19.99
CA GLY A 50 -17.58 -3.14 20.19
C GLY A 50 -17.00 -4.09 19.13
N ALA A 51 -16.03 -3.64 18.34
CA ALA A 51 -15.37 -4.43 17.31
C ALA A 51 -14.32 -5.41 17.88
N MET A 52 -13.98 -5.29 19.17
CA MET A 52 -13.12 -6.22 19.89
C MET A 52 -13.56 -6.39 21.35
N THR A 53 -13.12 -7.47 21.97
CA THR A 53 -13.35 -7.70 23.40
C THR A 53 -12.28 -7.01 24.26
N PRO A 54 -12.58 -6.72 25.54
CA PRO A 54 -11.59 -6.14 26.47
C PRO A 54 -10.32 -6.99 26.62
N ALA A 55 -10.46 -8.32 26.53
CA ALA A 55 -9.33 -9.24 26.61
C ALA A 55 -8.40 -9.15 25.39
N GLU A 56 -8.96 -8.95 24.19
CA GLU A 56 -8.20 -8.76 22.96
C GLU A 56 -7.52 -7.40 22.94
N TYR A 57 -8.21 -6.36 23.41
CA TYR A 57 -7.64 -5.03 23.60
C TYR A 57 -6.37 -5.09 24.45
N GLU A 58 -6.43 -5.73 25.62
CA GLU A 58 -5.29 -5.79 26.53
C GLU A 58 -4.10 -6.58 25.96
N LYS A 59 -4.36 -7.66 25.22
CA LYS A 59 -3.29 -8.41 24.52
C LYS A 59 -2.60 -7.54 23.48
N LYS A 60 -3.37 -6.92 22.59
CA LYS A 60 -2.86 -6.05 21.52
C LYS A 60 -2.12 -4.84 22.07
N ARG A 61 -2.65 -4.21 23.12
CA ARG A 61 -2.03 -3.08 23.82
C ARG A 61 -0.65 -3.45 24.37
N LYS A 62 -0.52 -4.62 25.00
CA LYS A 62 0.75 -5.13 25.51
C LYS A 62 1.73 -5.44 24.39
N GLU A 63 1.29 -6.02 23.28
CA GLU A 63 2.14 -6.27 22.11
C GLU A 63 2.71 -4.97 21.52
N ILE A 64 1.87 -3.96 21.36
CA ILE A 64 2.24 -2.63 20.85
C ILE A 64 3.27 -1.96 21.76
N LEU A 65 3.09 -2.05 23.08
CA LEU A 65 4.02 -1.47 24.07
C LEU A 65 5.34 -2.25 24.16
N LYS A 66 5.29 -3.58 24.05
CA LYS A 66 6.47 -4.45 24.11
C LYS A 66 7.40 -4.28 22.90
N ASN A 67 6.86 -3.94 21.74
CA ASN A 67 7.66 -3.68 20.53
C ASN A 67 8.43 -2.34 20.58
N LYS A 68 8.25 -1.53 21.64
CA LYS A 68 8.88 -0.22 21.78
C LYS A 68 9.86 -0.09 22.95
N GLY A 69 9.99 -1.12 23.78
CA GLY A 69 10.97 -1.23 24.86
C GLY A 69 12.08 -2.19 24.50
#